data_AF-A0A1Q4YSH4-F1
#
_entry.id   AF-A0A1Q4YSH4-F1
#
_cell.length_a   1.000
_cell.length_b   1.000
_cell.length_c   1.000
_cell.angle_alpha   90.00
_cell.angle_beta   90.00
_cell.angle_gamma   90.00
#
_symmetry.space_group_name_H-M   'P 1'
#
loop_
_entity.id
_entity.type
_entity.pdbx_description
1 polymer ?
#
loop_
_entity_poly.entity_id
_entity_poly.type
_entity_poly.pdbx_seq_one_letter_code
_entity_poly.pdbx_strand_id
1 'polypeptide(L)'
;MRQLYPAELADFRDALTDRVPLVVGLILAVTFVLLFLMTGSVLLPLKATALNLLSLAVMFGVVVWGFQDGNLAHVFGFTPTGTVEPSIPILMFCIAYGLSMDYEVFMVSRIAEEYARTGDERSAVTTGIQRSAPLITAAAAILALSFAAYTTGSVMYLQMLGAGMAVAILVDATFVRAVLVPALMRLAGRANWWAPGWLRRAHTRFGLAEGR
;
A
#
# COMPACT_ATOMS: atom_id res chain seq x y z
N MET A 1 -38.86 8.55 16.75
CA MET A 1 -37.53 7.91 16.73
C MET A 1 -37.03 7.59 15.31
N ARG A 2 -37.46 8.31 14.25
CA ARG A 2 -37.14 7.97 12.84
C ARG A 2 -36.54 9.13 12.02
N GLN A 3 -36.24 10.27 12.66
CA GLN A 3 -35.76 11.48 11.97
C GLN A 3 -34.32 11.89 12.33
N LEU A 4 -33.63 11.21 13.26
CA LEU A 4 -32.25 11.57 13.67
C LEU A 4 -31.15 10.87 12.83
N TYR A 5 -31.46 9.73 12.22
CA TYR A 5 -30.51 8.95 11.42
C TYR A 5 -29.82 9.70 10.27
N PRO A 6 -30.48 10.59 9.47
CA PRO A 6 -29.81 11.23 8.35
C PRO A 6 -28.81 12.32 8.77
N ALA A 7 -29.01 12.97 9.91
CA ALA A 7 -28.12 14.02 10.41
C ALA A 7 -26.85 13.43 11.04
N GLU A 8 -26.98 12.36 11.84
CA GLU A 8 -25.81 11.66 12.36
C GLU A 8 -24.96 11.04 11.24
N LEU A 9 -25.57 10.42 10.22
CA LEU A 9 -24.85 9.89 9.06
C LEU A 9 -24.15 10.99 8.24
N ALA A 10 -24.76 12.18 8.11
CA ALA A 10 -24.14 13.31 7.43
C ALA A 10 -22.98 13.91 8.25
N ASP A 11 -23.15 14.10 9.57
CA ASP A 11 -22.10 14.56 10.46
C ASP A 11 -20.94 13.56 10.56
N PHE A 12 -21.22 12.25 10.56
CA PHE A 12 -20.20 11.20 10.49
C PHE A 12 -19.44 11.26 9.16
N ARG A 13 -20.15 11.45 8.04
CA ARG A 13 -19.53 11.57 6.72
C ARG A 13 -18.63 12.81 6.63
N ASP A 14 -19.14 13.96 7.06
CA ASP A 14 -18.45 15.24 6.98
C ASP A 14 -17.24 15.28 7.92
N ALA A 15 -17.38 14.75 9.15
CA ALA A 15 -16.25 14.57 10.07
C ALA A 15 -15.20 13.59 9.53
N LEU A 16 -15.60 12.53 8.82
CA LEU A 16 -14.65 11.62 8.16
C LEU A 16 -13.91 12.35 7.04
N THR A 17 -14.60 13.04 6.14
CA THR A 17 -13.95 13.75 5.02
C THR A 17 -13.02 14.88 5.47
N ASP A 18 -13.35 15.61 6.53
CA ASP A 18 -12.48 16.65 7.08
C ASP A 18 -11.19 16.08 7.69
N ARG A 19 -11.24 14.87 8.23
CA ARG A 19 -10.07 14.22 8.85
C ARG A 19 -9.26 13.37 7.89
N VAL A 20 -9.82 12.94 6.76
CA VAL A 20 -9.09 12.21 5.69
C VAL A 20 -7.75 12.86 5.34
N PRO A 21 -7.64 14.16 5.01
CA PRO A 21 -6.34 14.76 4.65
C PRO A 21 -5.34 14.74 5.82
N LEU A 22 -5.82 14.88 7.06
CA LEU A 22 -4.98 14.85 8.25
C LEU A 22 -4.46 13.42 8.51
N VAL A 23 -5.33 12.41 8.36
CA VAL A 23 -4.98 10.99 8.48
C VAL A 23 -4.00 10.57 7.39
N VAL A 24 -4.27 10.92 6.13
CA VAL A 24 -3.36 10.66 5.00
C VAL A 24 -2.01 11.34 5.24
N GLY A 25 -2.01 12.61 5.62
CA GLY A 25 -0.79 13.36 5.93
C GLY A 25 0.02 12.72 7.06
N LEU A 26 -0.65 12.28 8.13
CA LEU A 26 -0.02 11.59 9.26
C LEU A 26 0.58 10.25 8.82
N ILE A 27 -0.18 9.43 8.08
CA ILE A 27 0.27 8.13 7.59
C ILE A 27 1.49 8.29 6.69
N LEU A 28 1.44 9.25 5.76
CA LEU A 28 2.56 9.57 4.87
C LEU A 28 3.78 10.04 5.66
N ALA A 29 3.60 10.91 6.66
CA ALA A 29 4.69 11.42 7.48
C ALA A 29 5.34 10.30 8.31
N VAL A 30 4.55 9.47 8.98
CA VAL A 30 5.04 8.34 9.79
C VAL A 30 5.77 7.34 8.91
N THR A 31 5.18 6.97 7.77
CA THR A 31 5.79 6.11 6.75
C THR A 31 7.12 6.65 6.27
N PHE A 32 7.15 7.94 5.92
CA PHE A 32 8.34 8.60 5.42
C PHE A 32 9.45 8.57 6.47
N VAL A 33 9.12 8.90 7.73
CA VAL A 33 10.06 8.89 8.86
C VAL A 33 10.59 7.49 9.12
N LEU A 34 9.74 6.45 9.13
CA LEU A 34 10.16 5.07 9.35
C LEU A 34 11.12 4.58 8.26
N LEU A 35 10.74 4.74 6.98
CA LEU A 35 11.59 4.31 5.86
C LEU A 35 12.90 5.11 5.83
N PHE A 36 12.83 6.41 6.13
CA PHE A 36 14.01 7.25 6.24
C PHE A 36 14.95 6.80 7.38
N LEU A 37 14.41 6.44 8.54
CA LEU A 37 15.20 5.95 9.68
C LEU A 37 15.83 4.59 9.41
N MET A 38 15.17 3.71 8.64
CA MET A 38 15.71 2.38 8.29
C MET A 38 16.77 2.41 7.19
N THR A 39 16.58 3.23 6.15
CA THR A 39 17.46 3.21 4.97
C THR A 39 18.39 4.42 4.88
N GLY A 40 18.10 5.48 5.62
CA GLY A 40 18.79 6.76 5.51
C GLY A 40 18.51 7.52 4.21
N SER A 41 17.62 7.04 3.34
CA SER A 41 17.33 7.64 2.03
C SER A 41 15.98 8.34 1.99
N VAL A 42 15.92 9.45 1.25
CA VAL A 42 14.70 10.23 0.99
C VAL A 42 13.99 9.75 -0.27
N LEU A 43 14.76 9.28 -1.26
CA LEU A 43 14.23 8.82 -2.55
C LEU A 43 13.46 7.52 -2.43
N LEU A 44 13.85 6.65 -1.49
CA LEU A 44 13.17 5.39 -1.21
C LEU A 44 11.73 5.60 -0.70
N PRO A 45 11.49 6.35 0.39
CA PRO A 45 10.14 6.66 0.87
C PRO A 45 9.25 7.38 -0.16
N LEU A 46 9.84 8.22 -1.01
CA LEU A 46 9.08 8.92 -2.04
C LEU A 46 8.58 7.96 -3.12
N LYS A 47 9.45 7.07 -3.61
CA LYS A 47 9.07 6.03 -4.58
C LYS A 47 8.05 5.08 -4.00
N ALA A 48 8.27 4.64 -2.76
CA ALA A 48 7.34 3.82 -1.98
C ALA A 48 5.93 4.39 -1.99
N THR A 49 5.82 5.64 -1.56
CA THR A 49 4.55 6.36 -1.53
C THR A 49 3.91 6.44 -2.91
N ALA A 50 4.67 6.78 -3.95
CA ALA A 50 4.15 6.89 -5.31
C ALA A 50 3.61 5.56 -5.85
N LEU A 51 4.32 4.46 -5.57
CA LEU A 51 3.91 3.12 -5.96
C LEU A 51 2.66 2.66 -5.20
N ASN A 52 2.57 2.97 -3.91
CA ASN A 52 1.37 2.64 -3.12
C ASN A 52 0.16 3.44 -3.58
N LEU A 53 0.33 4.70 -3.95
CA LEU A 53 -0.73 5.51 -4.57
C LEU A 53 -1.18 4.93 -5.92
N LEU A 54 -0.27 4.35 -6.70
CA LEU A 54 -0.62 3.64 -7.93
C LEU A 54 -1.47 2.40 -7.64
N SER A 55 -1.09 1.57 -6.67
CA SER A 55 -1.88 0.41 -6.24
C SER A 55 -3.28 0.82 -5.78
N LEU A 56 -3.38 1.91 -5.02
CA LEU A 56 -4.65 2.48 -4.57
C LEU A 56 -5.50 3.00 -5.74
N ALA A 57 -4.88 3.67 -6.71
CA ALA A 57 -5.59 4.15 -7.90
C ALA A 57 -6.19 2.98 -8.69
N VAL A 58 -5.47 1.87 -8.83
CA VAL A 58 -5.98 0.65 -9.46
C VAL A 58 -7.15 0.06 -8.66
N MET A 59 -7.01 -0.03 -7.33
CA MET A 59 -8.09 -0.50 -6.45
C MET A 59 -9.37 0.34 -6.60
N PHE A 60 -9.25 1.67 -6.51
CA PHE A 60 -10.40 2.55 -6.68
C PHE A 60 -10.97 2.48 -8.09
N GLY A 61 -10.13 2.37 -9.11
CA GLY A 61 -10.55 2.16 -10.49
C GLY A 61 -11.40 0.90 -10.65
N VAL A 62 -11.00 -0.22 -10.04
CA VAL A 62 -11.76 -1.48 -10.04
C VAL A 62 -13.09 -1.32 -9.31
N VAL A 63 -13.10 -0.61 -8.18
CA VAL A 63 -14.33 -0.38 -7.41
C VAL A 63 -15.32 0.48 -8.21
N VAL A 64 -14.87 1.60 -8.76
CA VAL A 64 -15.70 2.49 -9.57
C VAL A 64 -16.20 1.77 -10.82
N TRP A 65 -15.29 1.20 -11.60
CA TRP A 65 -15.65 0.53 -12.85
C TRP A 65 -16.52 -0.72 -12.64
N GLY A 66 -16.25 -1.50 -11.59
CA GLY A 66 -16.95 -2.74 -11.32
C GLY A 66 -18.30 -2.54 -10.64
N PHE A 67 -18.33 -1.77 -9.54
CA PHE A 67 -19.48 -1.65 -8.66
C PHE A 67 -20.29 -0.38 -8.90
N GLN A 68 -19.64 0.75 -9.20
CA GLN A 68 -20.34 2.01 -9.47
C GLN A 68 -20.91 2.03 -10.89
N ASP A 69 -20.13 1.67 -11.91
CA ASP A 69 -20.58 1.59 -13.31
C ASP A 69 -21.35 0.28 -13.60
N GLY A 70 -21.34 -0.68 -12.67
CA GLY A 70 -22.14 -1.90 -12.75
C GLY A 70 -21.62 -2.98 -13.71
N ASN A 71 -20.40 -2.86 -14.23
CA ASN A 71 -19.84 -3.87 -15.14
C ASN A 71 -19.69 -5.26 -14.49
N LEU A 72 -19.55 -5.33 -13.16
CA LEU A 72 -19.49 -6.59 -12.41
C LEU A 72 -20.88 -7.07 -11.94
N ALA A 73 -21.94 -6.28 -12.12
CA ALA A 73 -23.29 -6.59 -11.63
C ALA A 73 -23.83 -7.91 -12.22
N HIS A 74 -23.55 -8.18 -13.50
CA HIS A 74 -23.98 -9.41 -14.17
C HIS A 74 -23.18 -10.64 -13.73
N VAL A 75 -21.94 -10.46 -13.24
CA VAL A 75 -21.07 -11.58 -12.82
C VAL A 75 -21.36 -11.99 -11.37
N PHE A 76 -21.63 -11.02 -10.50
CA PHE A 76 -21.82 -11.25 -9.06
C PHE A 76 -23.28 -11.15 -8.61
N GLY A 77 -24.22 -10.85 -9.52
CA GLY A 77 -25.66 -10.86 -9.27
C GLY A 77 -26.14 -9.77 -8.30
N PHE A 78 -25.46 -8.62 -8.23
CA PHE A 78 -25.86 -7.48 -7.39
C PHE A 78 -26.55 -6.38 -8.20
N THR A 79 -27.43 -5.62 -7.55
CA THR A 79 -28.05 -4.43 -8.15
C THR A 79 -27.14 -3.22 -7.93
N PRO A 80 -26.56 -2.62 -8.99
CA PRO A 80 -25.69 -1.45 -8.85
C PRO A 80 -26.49 -0.29 -8.26
N THR A 81 -26.08 0.20 -7.10
CA THR A 81 -26.80 1.25 -6.37
C THR A 81 -26.37 2.66 -6.81
N GLY A 82 -25.38 2.76 -7.70
CA GLY A 82 -24.87 4.03 -8.26
C GLY A 82 -24.09 4.91 -7.28
N THR A 83 -24.09 4.57 -5.99
CA THR A 83 -23.39 5.31 -4.93
C THR A 83 -22.57 4.37 -4.07
N VAL A 84 -21.30 4.71 -3.88
CA VAL A 84 -20.41 4.03 -2.92
C VAL A 84 -20.41 4.83 -1.62
N GLU A 85 -20.79 4.19 -0.51
CA GLU A 85 -20.69 4.82 0.80
C GLU A 85 -19.21 5.06 1.16
N PRO A 86 -18.78 6.28 1.54
CA PRO A 86 -17.37 6.62 1.75
C PRO A 86 -16.65 5.76 2.79
N SER A 87 -17.39 5.19 3.74
CA SER A 87 -16.88 4.33 4.81
C SER A 87 -16.06 3.14 4.27
N ILE A 88 -16.52 2.49 3.20
CA ILE A 88 -15.84 1.29 2.66
C ILE A 88 -14.57 1.64 1.88
N PRO A 89 -14.56 2.59 0.92
CA PRO A 89 -13.35 3.08 0.26
C PRO A 89 -12.28 3.55 1.24
N ILE A 90 -12.66 4.25 2.32
CA ILE A 90 -11.73 4.69 3.37
C ILE A 90 -11.12 3.48 4.10
N LEU A 91 -11.95 2.50 4.47
CA LEU A 91 -11.46 1.26 5.09
C LEU A 91 -10.50 0.50 4.17
N MET A 92 -10.87 0.35 2.89
CA MET A 92 -10.04 -0.30 1.87
C MET A 92 -8.71 0.44 1.69
N PHE A 93 -8.74 1.78 1.67
CA PHE A 93 -7.53 2.60 1.65
C PHE A 93 -6.62 2.28 2.84
N CYS A 94 -7.16 2.30 4.06
CA CYS A 94 -6.38 2.01 5.27
C CYS A 94 -5.75 0.61 5.24
N ILE A 95 -6.53 -0.40 4.83
CA ILE A 95 -6.04 -1.79 4.77
C ILE A 95 -5.01 -1.96 3.64
N ALA A 96 -5.32 -1.52 2.43
CA ALA A 96 -4.43 -1.67 1.27
C ALA A 96 -3.12 -0.91 1.47
N TYR A 97 -3.19 0.32 1.98
CA TYR A 97 -2.00 1.12 2.27
C TYR A 97 -1.16 0.48 3.39
N GLY A 98 -1.80 0.04 4.49
CA GLY A 98 -1.09 -0.63 5.59
C GLY A 98 -0.38 -1.90 5.15
N LEU A 99 -1.09 -2.79 4.44
CA LEU A 99 -0.51 -4.03 3.92
C LEU A 99 0.63 -3.77 2.95
N SER A 100 0.46 -2.82 2.03
CA SER A 100 1.52 -2.49 1.07
C SER A 100 2.75 -1.89 1.77
N MET A 101 2.54 -1.03 2.76
CA MET A 101 3.63 -0.48 3.57
C MET A 101 4.42 -1.56 4.32
N ASP A 102 3.74 -2.51 4.95
CA ASP A 102 4.39 -3.59 5.70
C ASP A 102 5.30 -4.43 4.79
N TYR A 103 4.81 -4.81 3.61
CA TYR A 103 5.62 -5.57 2.65
C TYR A 103 6.78 -4.75 2.09
N GLU A 104 6.61 -3.44 1.94
CA GLU A 104 7.66 -2.58 1.38
C GLU A 104 8.78 -2.38 2.39
N VAL A 105 8.44 -2.07 3.64
CA VAL A 105 9.40 -2.02 4.73
C VAL A 105 10.16 -3.34 4.84
N PHE A 106 9.47 -4.49 4.77
CA PHE A 106 10.11 -5.81 4.82
C PHE A 106 11.06 -6.06 3.64
N MET A 107 10.68 -5.69 2.41
CA MET A 107 11.53 -5.90 1.24
C MET A 107 12.74 -4.96 1.25
N VAL A 108 12.52 -3.69 1.56
CA VAL A 108 13.56 -2.66 1.62
C VAL A 108 14.56 -2.97 2.73
N SER A 109 14.10 -3.47 3.89
CA SER A 109 14.97 -3.89 4.99
C SER A 109 15.93 -4.99 4.56
N ARG A 110 15.42 -6.01 3.84
CA ARG A 110 16.24 -7.11 3.31
C ARG A 110 17.24 -6.65 2.26
N ILE A 111 16.85 -5.74 1.38
CA ILE A 111 17.78 -5.15 0.41
C ILE A 111 18.87 -4.34 1.12
N ALA A 112 18.51 -3.59 2.17
CA ALA A 112 19.46 -2.80 2.96
C ALA A 112 20.45 -3.68 3.76
N GLU A 113 19.98 -4.78 4.33
CA GLU A 113 20.82 -5.77 5.02
C GLU A 113 21.84 -6.40 4.05
N GLU A 114 21.39 -6.79 2.86
CA GLU A 114 22.27 -7.33 1.81
C GLU A 114 23.28 -6.29 1.29
N TYR A 115 22.87 -5.02 1.18
CA TYR A 115 23.74 -3.91 0.79
C TYR A 115 24.80 -3.62 1.86
N ALA A 116 24.43 -3.63 3.15
CA ALA A 116 25.36 -3.46 4.24
C ALA A 116 26.43 -4.57 4.27
N ARG A 117 26.07 -5.79 3.86
CA ARG A 117 27.00 -6.93 3.80
C ARG A 117 27.93 -6.93 2.58
N THR A 118 27.42 -6.55 1.41
CA THR A 118 28.15 -6.69 0.13
C THR A 118 28.74 -5.39 -0.40
N GLY A 119 28.19 -4.24 -0.03
CA GLY A 119 28.56 -2.92 -0.57
C GLY A 119 28.24 -2.73 -2.06
N ASP A 120 27.69 -3.75 -2.74
CA ASP A 120 27.26 -3.68 -4.14
C ASP A 120 25.73 -3.60 -4.22
N GLU A 121 25.24 -2.44 -4.67
CA GLU A 121 23.83 -2.16 -4.80
C GLU A 121 23.11 -3.10 -5.77
N ARG A 122 23.76 -3.49 -6.88
CA ARG A 122 23.12 -4.39 -7.85
C ARG A 122 22.92 -5.77 -7.24
N SER A 123 23.96 -6.32 -6.65
CA SER A 123 23.92 -7.62 -5.99
C SER A 123 22.88 -7.62 -4.87
N ALA A 124 22.90 -6.59 -4.01
CA ALA A 124 21.96 -6.45 -2.89
C ALA A 124 20.49 -6.41 -3.31
N VAL A 125 20.14 -5.63 -4.34
CA VAL A 125 18.77 -5.57 -4.87
C VAL A 125 18.36 -6.93 -5.44
N THR A 126 19.23 -7.58 -6.22
CA THR A 126 18.91 -8.89 -6.82
C THR A 126 18.74 -9.98 -5.77
N THR A 127 19.67 -10.10 -4.82
CA THR A 127 19.65 -11.13 -3.78
C THR A 127 18.54 -10.88 -2.75
N GLY A 128 18.33 -9.61 -2.37
CA GLY A 128 17.26 -9.22 -1.45
C GLY A 128 15.88 -9.53 -2.02
N ILE A 129 15.64 -9.26 -3.30
CA ILE A 129 14.40 -9.62 -3.99
C ILE A 129 14.28 -11.14 -4.15
N GLN A 130 15.33 -11.83 -4.60
CA GLN A 130 15.28 -13.29 -4.80
C GLN A 130 14.89 -14.06 -3.53
N ARG A 131 15.34 -13.61 -2.36
CA ARG A 131 14.99 -14.24 -1.08
C ARG A 131 13.61 -13.84 -0.56
N SER A 132 13.20 -12.60 -0.78
CA SER A 132 11.96 -12.07 -0.20
C SER A 132 10.73 -12.32 -1.09
N ALA A 133 10.92 -12.37 -2.42
CA ALA A 133 9.83 -12.48 -3.37
C ALA A 133 8.94 -13.71 -3.15
N PRO A 134 9.45 -14.95 -2.95
CA PRO A 134 8.59 -16.12 -2.74
C PRO A 134 7.72 -16.03 -1.48
N LEU A 135 8.26 -15.46 -0.40
CA LEU A 135 7.52 -15.28 0.86
C LEU A 135 6.42 -14.23 0.71
N ILE A 136 6.74 -13.11 0.05
CA ILE A 136 5.78 -12.03 -0.20
C ILE A 136 4.67 -12.49 -1.14
N THR A 137 5.01 -13.19 -2.23
CA THR A 137 4.00 -13.68 -3.19
C THR A 137 3.11 -14.75 -2.58
N ALA A 138 3.65 -15.65 -1.74
CA ALA A 138 2.85 -16.62 -1.00
C ALA A 138 1.87 -15.94 -0.04
N ALA A 139 2.34 -14.96 0.74
CA ALA A 139 1.48 -14.20 1.66
C ALA A 139 0.40 -13.41 0.90
N ALA A 140 0.78 -12.73 -0.18
CA ALA A 140 -0.13 -12.00 -1.04
C ALA A 140 -1.19 -12.92 -1.68
N ALA A 141 -0.81 -14.12 -2.11
CA ALA A 141 -1.75 -15.10 -2.65
C ALA A 141 -2.77 -15.53 -1.59
N ILE A 142 -2.33 -15.85 -0.36
CA ILE A 142 -3.24 -16.24 0.73
C ILE A 142 -4.22 -15.11 1.06
N LEU A 143 -3.73 -13.88 1.17
CA LEU A 143 -4.58 -12.71 1.45
C LEU A 143 -5.54 -12.44 0.28
N ALA A 144 -5.06 -12.47 -0.96
CA ALA A 144 -5.89 -12.27 -2.13
C ALA A 144 -7.00 -13.33 -2.23
N LEU A 145 -6.69 -14.60 -1.97
CA LEU A 145 -7.71 -15.66 -1.92
C LEU A 145 -8.71 -15.44 -0.79
N SER A 146 -8.23 -14.98 0.38
CA SER A 146 -9.09 -14.72 1.55
C SER A 146 -10.06 -13.57 1.29
N PHE A 147 -9.59 -12.47 0.68
CA PHE A 147 -10.46 -11.36 0.26
C PHE A 147 -11.36 -11.76 -0.91
N ALA A 148 -10.87 -12.56 -1.87
CA ALA A 148 -11.71 -13.08 -2.95
C ALA A 148 -12.87 -13.93 -2.42
N ALA A 149 -12.71 -14.64 -1.29
CA ALA A 149 -13.83 -15.37 -0.69
C ALA A 149 -15.01 -14.45 -0.29
N TYR A 150 -14.76 -13.18 0.02
CA TYR A 150 -15.83 -12.22 0.32
C TYR A 150 -16.68 -11.85 -0.90
N THR A 151 -16.19 -12.08 -2.13
CA THR A 151 -17.00 -11.87 -3.33
C THR A 151 -18.14 -12.88 -3.48
N THR A 152 -18.07 -14.01 -2.77
CA THR A 152 -19.13 -15.03 -2.73
C THR A 152 -20.26 -14.65 -1.75
N GLY A 153 -20.06 -13.63 -0.91
CA GLY A 153 -21.09 -13.15 0.01
C GLY A 153 -22.25 -12.50 -0.73
N SER A 154 -23.44 -12.46 -0.11
CA SER A 154 -24.63 -11.77 -0.63
C SER A 154 -24.66 -10.27 -0.31
N VAL A 155 -23.69 -9.77 0.46
CA VAL A 155 -23.60 -8.38 0.88
C VAL A 155 -22.69 -7.62 -0.08
N MET A 156 -23.25 -6.66 -0.82
CA MET A 156 -22.52 -5.84 -1.80
C MET A 156 -21.24 -5.21 -1.21
N TYR A 157 -21.28 -4.75 0.03
CA TYR A 157 -20.11 -4.16 0.71
C TYR A 157 -18.96 -5.16 0.87
N LEU A 158 -19.26 -6.42 1.20
CA LEU A 158 -18.25 -7.48 1.31
C LEU A 158 -17.70 -7.85 -0.07
N GLN A 159 -18.55 -7.88 -1.09
CA GLN A 159 -18.11 -8.14 -2.47
C GLN A 159 -17.17 -7.06 -2.97
N MET A 160 -17.49 -5.79 -2.73
CA MET A 160 -16.68 -4.64 -3.13
C MET A 160 -15.33 -4.63 -2.42
N LEU A 161 -15.33 -4.83 -1.11
CA LEU A 161 -14.11 -4.95 -0.33
C LEU A 161 -13.28 -6.14 -0.81
N GLY A 162 -13.89 -7.31 -1.00
CA GLY A 162 -13.21 -8.52 -1.46
C GLY A 162 -12.56 -8.38 -2.83
N ALA A 163 -13.33 -7.92 -3.82
CA ALA A 163 -12.84 -7.76 -5.19
C ALA A 163 -11.78 -6.67 -5.30
N GLY A 164 -12.02 -5.50 -4.71
CA GLY A 164 -11.07 -4.39 -4.75
C GLY A 164 -9.77 -4.73 -4.04
N MET A 165 -9.84 -5.30 -2.83
CA MET A 165 -8.64 -5.71 -2.08
C MET A 165 -7.87 -6.83 -2.77
N ALA A 166 -8.55 -7.85 -3.31
CA ALA A 166 -7.89 -8.94 -4.02
C ALA A 166 -7.10 -8.41 -5.23
N VAL A 167 -7.70 -7.53 -6.04
CA VAL A 167 -6.99 -6.93 -7.19
C VAL A 167 -5.85 -6.03 -6.73
N ALA A 168 -6.07 -5.18 -5.72
CA ALA A 168 -5.03 -4.30 -5.18
C ALA A 168 -3.81 -5.09 -4.72
N ILE A 169 -4.02 -6.17 -3.93
CA ILE A 169 -2.95 -7.02 -3.39
C ILE A 169 -2.21 -7.74 -4.52
N LEU A 170 -2.94 -8.28 -5.51
CA LEU A 170 -2.31 -8.97 -6.64
C LEU A 170 -1.47 -8.02 -7.48
N VAL A 171 -1.99 -6.83 -7.79
CA VAL A 171 -1.27 -5.80 -8.56
C VAL A 171 -0.04 -5.30 -7.78
N ASP A 172 -0.17 -5.09 -6.47
CA ASP A 172 0.93 -4.68 -5.62
C ASP A 172 2.05 -5.75 -5.58
N ALA A 173 1.68 -7.01 -5.34
CA ALA A 173 2.64 -8.11 -5.25
C ALA A 173 3.33 -8.43 -6.59
N THR A 174 2.61 -8.29 -7.72
CA THR A 174 3.14 -8.67 -9.05
C THR A 174 3.69 -7.47 -9.80
N PHE A 175 2.87 -6.47 -10.07
CA PHE A 175 3.26 -5.34 -10.92
C PHE A 175 4.15 -4.36 -10.17
N VAL A 176 3.76 -3.99 -8.95
CA VAL A 176 4.54 -3.03 -8.17
C VAL A 176 5.86 -3.66 -7.70
N ARG A 177 5.80 -4.76 -6.96
CA ARG A 177 6.99 -5.33 -6.32
C ARG A 177 7.87 -6.13 -7.26
N ALA A 178 7.30 -6.95 -8.13
CA ALA A 178 8.12 -7.81 -8.99
C ALA A 178 8.69 -7.04 -10.19
N VAL A 179 8.08 -5.92 -10.61
CA VAL A 179 8.49 -5.17 -11.81
C VAL A 179 8.92 -3.74 -11.48
N LEU A 180 8.02 -2.90 -10.95
CA LEU A 180 8.28 -1.47 -10.78
C LEU A 180 9.39 -1.18 -9.76
N VAL A 181 9.39 -1.85 -8.60
CA VAL A 181 10.42 -1.65 -7.57
C VAL A 181 11.83 -1.97 -8.09
N PRO A 182 12.11 -3.18 -8.64
CA PRO A 182 13.45 -3.48 -9.17
C PRO A 182 13.83 -2.56 -10.34
N ALA A 183 12.88 -2.18 -11.19
CA ALA A 183 13.13 -1.24 -12.29
C ALA A 183 13.53 0.15 -11.78
N LEU A 184 12.77 0.71 -10.82
CA LEU A 184 13.04 2.01 -10.22
C LEU A 184 14.31 2.02 -9.36
N MET A 185 14.64 0.89 -8.74
CA MET A 185 15.91 0.73 -8.03
C MET A 185 17.08 0.68 -9.02
N ARG A 186 16.99 -0.11 -10.10
CA ARG A 186 18.03 -0.14 -11.14
C ARG A 186 18.21 1.21 -11.84
N LEU A 187 17.12 1.94 -12.09
CA LEU A 187 17.16 3.22 -12.80
C LEU A 187 17.84 4.32 -11.98
N ALA A 188 17.59 4.36 -10.67
CA ALA A 188 18.19 5.37 -9.81
C ALA A 188 19.62 5.03 -9.37
N GLY A 189 20.01 3.75 -9.36
CA GLY A 189 21.34 3.31 -8.95
C GLY A 189 21.78 3.97 -7.65
N ARG A 190 23.01 4.49 -7.60
CA ARG A 190 23.59 5.13 -6.40
C ARG A 190 22.76 6.27 -5.80
N ALA A 191 21.85 6.87 -6.56
CA ALA A 191 20.94 7.88 -6.04
C ALA A 191 19.89 7.30 -5.07
N ASN A 192 19.58 6.00 -5.11
CA ASN A 192 18.70 5.36 -4.11
C ASN A 192 19.23 5.52 -2.69
N TRP A 193 20.55 5.59 -2.52
CA TRP A 193 21.20 5.75 -1.22
C TRP A 193 21.58 7.20 -0.92
N TRP A 194 21.16 8.14 -1.79
CA TRP A 194 21.48 9.54 -1.61
C TRP A 194 20.60 10.15 -0.52
N ALA A 195 21.28 10.63 0.52
CA ALA A 195 20.71 11.37 1.61
C ALA A 195 21.29 12.79 1.62
N PRO A 196 20.47 13.85 1.73
CA PRO A 196 20.97 15.20 1.98
C PRO A 196 21.84 15.22 3.25
N GLY A 197 22.97 15.94 3.23
CA GLY A 197 24.01 15.86 4.28
C GLY A 197 23.59 16.27 5.71
N TRP A 198 22.40 16.85 5.88
CA TRP A 198 21.78 17.13 7.19
C TRP A 198 20.93 15.95 7.68
N LEU A 199 20.24 15.25 6.77
CA LEU A 199 19.51 14.01 7.06
C LEU A 199 20.46 12.85 7.34
N ARG A 200 21.58 12.73 6.62
CA ARG A 200 22.61 11.73 6.92
C ARG A 200 23.17 11.87 8.35
N ARG A 201 23.27 13.12 8.85
CA ARG A 201 23.66 13.43 10.23
C ARG A 201 22.60 13.04 11.26
N ALA A 202 21.32 13.22 10.93
CA ALA A 202 20.20 12.76 11.77
C ALA A 202 20.13 11.22 11.82
N HIS A 203 20.31 10.53 10.68
CA HIS A 203 20.39 9.07 10.62
C HIS A 203 21.58 8.52 11.40
N THR A 204 22.77 9.13 11.34
CA THR A 204 23.89 8.69 12.19
C THR A 204 23.67 8.93 13.69
N ARG A 205 22.70 9.77 14.08
CA ARG A 205 22.41 10.11 15.49
C ARG A 205 21.22 9.36 16.08
N PHE A 206 20.26 8.94 15.24
CA PHE A 206 19.03 8.25 15.65
C PHE A 206 18.77 6.92 14.90
N GLY A 207 19.62 6.56 13.95
CA GLY A 207 19.47 5.33 13.18
C GLY A 207 19.56 4.12 14.09
N LEU A 208 18.59 3.22 13.97
CA LEU A 208 18.61 1.89 14.56
C LEU A 208 19.70 1.09 13.84
N ALA A 209 20.95 1.35 14.20
CA ALA A 209 22.04 0.42 13.94
C ALA A 209 21.77 -0.78 14.84
N GLU A 210 21.03 -1.77 14.32
CA GLU A 210 20.93 -3.08 14.95
C GLU A 210 22.37 -3.56 15.20
N GLY A 211 22.72 -3.64 16.48
CA GLY A 211 24.08 -3.95 16.91
C GLY A 211 24.50 -5.33 16.44
N ARG A 212 25.72 -5.37 15.88
CA ARG A 212 26.70 -6.47 15.86
C ARG A 212 26.18 -7.91 16.04
#